data_AF-A0A5S3W7B6-F1
#
_entry.id   AF-A0A5S3W7B6-F1
#
_cell.length_a   1.000
_cell.length_b   1.000
_cell.length_c   1.000
_cell.angle_alpha   90.00
_cell.angle_beta   90.00
_cell.angle_gamma   90.00
#
_symmetry.space_group_name_H-M   'P 1'
#
loop_
_entity.id
_entity.type
_entity.pdbx_description
1 polymer ?
#
loop_
_entity_poly.entity_id
_entity_poly.type
_entity_poly.pdbx_seq_one_letter_code
_entity_poly.pdbx_strand_id
1 'polypeptide(L)'
;MKLLTAATLLLASSAAIARPAPLVSIPTHDTFFNNIAVHCGKAFEGKVSVDNAKGPSSFDNKKLIMHVRKCTDSELQVPFHVGDDASRTWIITKTGSGLSLKHDHRHKDGSDDVSTMYGGHTLDAGSAQMQAFPADQYSKELFVAQAIAQSAGNTWQMYIYPEVFTYRLIRKGREFKVDFDLTKPITPPAAPWGYEK
;
A
#
# COMPACT_ATOMS: atom_id res chain seq x y z
N MET A 1 72.31 4.18 26.39
CA MET A 1 70.86 3.94 26.42
C MET A 1 70.27 4.59 25.17
N LYS A 2 69.99 3.81 24.11
CA LYS A 2 69.50 4.33 22.82
C LYS A 2 67.97 4.39 22.87
N LEU A 3 67.37 5.57 22.85
CA LEU A 3 65.93 5.73 22.71
C LEU A 3 65.55 5.50 21.23
N LEU A 4 64.76 4.46 20.96
CA LEU A 4 64.04 4.30 19.70
C LEU A 4 62.74 5.11 19.77
N THR A 5 62.65 6.17 18.97
CA THR A 5 61.38 6.86 18.68
C THR A 5 60.60 6.02 17.66
N ALA A 6 59.53 5.36 18.10
CA ALA A 6 58.55 4.73 17.23
C ALA A 6 57.62 5.82 16.65
N ALA A 7 57.68 6.02 15.33
CA ALA A 7 56.77 6.91 14.63
C ALA A 7 55.43 6.17 14.40
N THR A 8 54.40 6.59 15.12
CA THR A 8 53.03 6.07 14.96
C THR A 8 52.43 6.62 13.67
N LEU A 9 52.33 5.79 12.64
CA LEU A 9 51.68 6.13 11.38
C LEU A 9 50.15 6.10 11.60
N LEU A 10 49.52 7.27 11.73
CA LEU A 10 48.07 7.41 11.75
C LEU A 10 47.53 7.20 10.32
N LEU A 11 47.06 5.98 10.03
CA LEU A 11 46.26 5.71 8.84
C LEU A 11 44.89 6.39 9.01
N ALA A 12 44.74 7.57 8.43
CA ALA A 12 43.44 8.20 8.24
C ALA A 12 42.66 7.40 7.19
N SER A 13 41.83 6.47 7.63
CA SER A 13 40.84 5.81 6.76
C SER A 13 39.83 6.85 6.30
N SER A 14 39.98 7.33 5.07
CA SER A 14 38.94 8.06 4.35
C SER A 14 37.76 7.11 4.13
N ALA A 15 36.85 7.01 5.10
CA ALA A 15 35.58 6.36 4.89
C ALA A 15 34.87 7.12 3.76
N ALA A 16 34.86 6.53 2.57
CA ALA A 16 34.09 7.05 1.45
C ALA A 16 32.62 7.06 1.90
N ILE A 17 32.09 8.24 2.19
CA ILE A 17 30.68 8.41 2.52
C ILE A 17 29.91 8.15 1.23
N ALA A 18 29.50 6.89 1.03
CA ALA A 18 28.64 6.52 -0.08
C ALA A 18 27.30 7.24 0.10
N ARG A 19 26.94 8.10 -0.87
CA ARG A 19 25.64 8.74 -0.89
C ARG A 19 24.58 7.65 -1.18
N PRO A 20 23.44 7.65 -0.48
CA PRO A 20 22.36 6.72 -0.82
C PRO A 20 21.92 6.96 -2.26
N ALA A 21 21.67 5.87 -2.99
CA ALA A 21 21.12 5.96 -4.33
C ALA A 21 19.78 6.70 -4.27
N PRO A 22 19.51 7.65 -5.19
CA PRO A 22 18.23 8.34 -5.21
C PRO A 22 17.11 7.35 -5.56
N LEU A 23 15.94 7.54 -4.96
CA LEU A 23 14.72 6.91 -5.43
C LEU A 23 14.39 7.47 -6.82
N VAL A 24 14.38 6.60 -7.84
CA VAL A 24 14.00 6.96 -9.20
C VAL A 24 12.55 6.56 -9.46
N SER A 25 11.85 7.36 -10.27
CA SER A 25 10.45 7.14 -10.63
C SER A 25 10.21 7.69 -12.02
N ILE A 26 9.15 7.20 -12.69
CA ILE A 26 8.74 7.69 -14.00
C ILE A 26 7.53 8.63 -13.86
N PRO A 27 7.31 9.58 -14.79
CA PRO A 27 6.22 10.55 -14.68
C PRO A 27 4.83 9.94 -14.48
N THR A 28 4.56 8.78 -15.06
CA THR A 28 3.27 8.09 -14.93
C THR A 28 3.01 7.62 -13.50
N HIS A 29 3.99 6.96 -12.87
CA HIS A 29 3.88 6.50 -11.49
C HIS A 29 3.81 7.68 -10.52
N ASP A 30 4.60 8.73 -10.75
CA ASP A 30 4.56 9.94 -9.95
C ASP A 30 3.21 10.66 -10.05
N THR A 31 2.65 10.78 -11.25
CA THR A 31 1.35 11.42 -11.44
C THR A 31 0.24 10.62 -10.78
N PHE A 32 0.22 9.30 -10.94
CA PHE A 32 -0.75 8.43 -10.26
C PHE A 32 -0.66 8.56 -8.73
N PHE A 33 0.55 8.46 -8.18
CA PHE A 33 0.79 8.59 -6.75
C PHE A 33 0.34 9.95 -6.22
N ASN A 34 0.72 11.03 -6.91
CA ASN A 34 0.37 12.40 -6.53
C ASN A 34 -1.14 12.65 -6.63
N ASN A 35 -1.82 12.07 -7.62
CA ASN A 35 -3.28 12.15 -7.74
C ASN A 35 -4.01 11.52 -6.55
N ILE A 36 -3.42 10.56 -5.85
CA ILE A 36 -3.95 10.07 -4.57
C ILE A 36 -3.53 11.00 -3.44
N ALA A 37 -2.27 11.44 -3.43
CA ALA A 37 -1.70 12.28 -2.38
C ALA A 37 -2.41 13.64 -2.19
N VAL A 38 -3.02 14.22 -3.24
CA VAL A 38 -3.82 15.46 -3.10
C VAL A 38 -5.03 15.31 -2.19
N HIS A 39 -5.43 14.07 -1.88
CA HIS A 39 -6.50 13.76 -0.94
C HIS A 39 -6.01 13.52 0.49
N CYS A 40 -4.73 13.79 0.81
CA CYS A 40 -4.20 13.58 2.15
C CYS A 40 -5.05 14.24 3.25
N GLY A 41 -5.30 13.48 4.33
CA GLY A 41 -6.18 13.85 5.43
C GLY A 41 -7.68 13.72 5.16
N LYS A 42 -8.10 13.41 3.92
CA LYS A 42 -9.52 13.29 3.56
C LYS A 42 -9.98 11.83 3.60
N ALA A 43 -11.23 11.64 4.00
CA ALA A 43 -11.91 10.36 3.94
C ALA A 43 -13.15 10.43 3.04
N PHE A 44 -13.49 9.31 2.42
CA PHE A 44 -14.58 9.21 1.45
C PHE A 44 -15.36 7.93 1.67
N GLU A 45 -16.67 8.02 1.54
CA GLU A 45 -17.55 6.87 1.57
C GLU A 45 -17.57 6.18 0.20
N GLY A 46 -17.59 4.85 0.23
CA GLY A 46 -17.62 4.02 -0.95
C GLY A 46 -18.76 3.02 -0.96
N LYS A 47 -18.93 2.40 -2.12
CA LYS A 47 -19.90 1.33 -2.34
C LYS A 47 -19.27 0.21 -3.15
N VAL A 48 -19.67 -1.02 -2.87
CA VAL A 48 -19.35 -2.16 -3.72
C VAL A 48 -20.07 -1.96 -5.06
N SER A 49 -19.31 -1.90 -6.15
CA SER A 49 -19.87 -1.81 -7.50
C SER A 49 -19.80 -3.13 -8.27
N VAL A 50 -18.90 -4.04 -7.87
CA VAL A 50 -18.85 -5.42 -8.37
C VAL A 50 -18.48 -6.35 -7.22
N ASP A 51 -19.26 -7.40 -6.99
CA ASP A 51 -18.84 -8.56 -6.21
C ASP A 51 -19.48 -9.82 -6.79
N ASN A 52 -18.66 -10.66 -7.44
CA ASN A 52 -19.14 -11.90 -8.06
C ASN A 52 -18.87 -13.15 -7.21
N ALA A 53 -18.49 -12.98 -5.94
CA ALA A 53 -18.38 -14.08 -5.00
C ALA A 53 -19.77 -14.70 -4.71
N LYS A 54 -19.80 -15.99 -4.41
CA LYS A 54 -21.02 -16.67 -3.97
C LYS A 54 -21.16 -16.54 -2.45
N GLY A 55 -22.37 -16.23 -1.99
CA GLY A 55 -22.69 -16.11 -0.56
C GLY A 55 -22.58 -14.67 -0.04
N PRO A 56 -22.86 -14.45 1.26
CA PRO A 56 -22.81 -13.12 1.86
C PRO A 56 -21.39 -12.55 1.86
N SER A 57 -21.25 -11.29 1.46
CA SER A 57 -19.98 -10.57 1.45
C SER A 57 -19.71 -9.96 2.83
N SER A 58 -18.45 -9.93 3.26
CA SER A 58 -18.05 -9.20 4.48
C SER A 58 -18.27 -7.68 4.37
N PHE A 59 -18.55 -7.20 3.16
CA PHE A 59 -18.82 -5.80 2.84
C PHE A 59 -20.33 -5.48 2.78
N ASP A 60 -21.21 -6.50 2.80
CA ASP A 60 -22.65 -6.31 2.65
C ASP A 60 -23.22 -5.50 3.82
N ASN A 61 -24.02 -4.47 3.48
CA ASN A 61 -24.66 -3.57 4.45
C ASN A 61 -23.68 -2.90 5.43
N LYS A 62 -22.41 -2.73 5.04
CA LYS A 62 -21.40 -2.02 5.82
C LYS A 62 -21.10 -0.66 5.21
N LYS A 63 -20.87 0.33 6.08
CA LYS A 63 -20.31 1.61 5.66
C LYS A 63 -18.85 1.40 5.27
N LEU A 64 -18.51 1.72 4.02
CA LEU A 64 -17.16 1.54 3.48
C LEU A 64 -16.47 2.90 3.44
N ILE A 65 -15.34 3.05 4.12
CA ILE A 65 -14.65 4.34 4.20
C ILE A 65 -13.18 4.16 3.84
N MET A 66 -12.73 4.81 2.78
CA MET A 66 -11.30 5.04 2.55
C MET A 66 -10.88 6.32 3.26
N HIS A 67 -9.69 6.35 3.84
CA HIS A 67 -9.09 7.54 4.40
C HIS A 67 -7.66 7.65 3.87
N VAL A 68 -7.30 8.71 3.14
CA VAL A 68 -5.90 8.92 2.73
C VAL A 68 -5.17 9.57 3.90
N ARG A 69 -4.69 8.76 4.84
CA ARG A 69 -4.35 9.23 6.20
C ARG A 69 -2.97 9.87 6.30
N LYS A 70 -1.95 9.20 5.82
CA LYS A 70 -0.54 9.63 5.94
C LYS A 70 0.10 9.62 4.56
N CYS A 71 0.76 10.73 4.22
CA CYS A 71 1.42 10.90 2.93
C CYS A 71 2.82 11.44 3.16
N THR A 72 3.80 10.79 2.56
CA THR A 72 5.16 11.29 2.40
C THR A 72 5.47 11.34 0.90
N ASP A 73 6.67 11.80 0.54
CA ASP A 73 7.11 11.83 -0.85
C ASP A 73 7.19 10.43 -1.50
N SER A 74 7.27 9.38 -0.68
CA SER A 74 7.48 8.00 -1.11
C SER A 74 6.46 6.99 -0.61
N GLU A 75 5.57 7.34 0.33
CA GLU A 75 4.58 6.41 0.89
C GLU A 75 3.23 7.07 1.14
N LEU A 76 2.14 6.38 0.74
CA LEU A 76 0.77 6.69 1.12
C LEU A 76 0.21 5.56 1.97
N GLN A 77 -0.40 5.90 3.10
CA GLN A 77 -1.13 4.97 3.94
C GLN A 77 -2.61 5.32 3.87
N VAL A 78 -3.40 4.39 3.33
CA VAL A 78 -4.83 4.56 3.05
C VAL A 78 -5.64 3.52 3.83
N PRO A 79 -6.04 3.81 5.08
CA PRO A 79 -6.94 2.94 5.83
C PRO A 79 -8.27 2.71 5.13
N PHE A 80 -8.74 1.46 5.17
CA PHE A 80 -10.02 1.04 4.62
C PHE A 80 -10.90 0.41 5.72
N HIS A 81 -11.89 1.18 6.18
CA HIS A 81 -12.83 0.78 7.22
C HIS A 81 -14.06 0.11 6.61
N VAL A 82 -14.49 -0.99 7.21
CA VAL A 82 -15.66 -1.77 6.80
C VAL A 82 -16.60 -1.90 8.00
N GLY A 83 -17.53 -0.96 8.13
CA GLY A 83 -18.27 -0.78 9.38
C GLY A 83 -17.31 -0.51 10.53
N ASP A 84 -17.38 -1.30 11.60
CA ASP A 84 -16.51 -1.18 12.78
C ASP A 84 -15.15 -1.88 12.62
N ASP A 85 -14.92 -2.53 11.48
CA ASP A 85 -13.67 -3.21 11.18
C ASP A 85 -12.66 -2.21 10.60
N ALA A 86 -11.63 -1.90 11.38
CA ALA A 86 -10.56 -0.98 11.05
C ALA A 86 -9.21 -1.71 10.86
N SER A 87 -9.25 -2.98 10.48
CA SER A 87 -8.05 -3.83 10.37
C SER A 87 -7.17 -3.54 9.17
N ARG A 88 -7.69 -2.91 8.09
CA ARG A 88 -6.99 -2.83 6.80
C ARG A 88 -6.42 -1.45 6.54
N THR A 89 -5.17 -1.42 6.11
CA THR A 89 -4.52 -0.25 5.51
C THR A 89 -3.84 -0.63 4.21
N TRP A 90 -4.17 0.07 3.13
CA TRP A 90 -3.38 -0.01 1.89
C TRP A 90 -2.15 0.88 2.02
N ILE A 91 -0.97 0.31 1.80
CA ILE A 91 0.30 1.03 1.78
C ILE A 91 0.80 1.05 0.35
N ILE A 92 0.92 2.24 -0.24
CA ILE A 92 1.42 2.44 -1.61
C ILE A 92 2.80 3.10 -1.49
N THR A 93 3.84 2.46 -2.00
CA THR A 93 5.22 2.92 -1.82
C THR A 93 5.96 3.05 -3.15
N LYS A 94 6.71 4.15 -3.34
CA LYS A 94 7.68 4.30 -4.42
C LYS A 94 8.93 3.50 -4.10
N THR A 95 9.30 2.57 -4.97
CA THR A 95 10.38 1.60 -4.67
C THR A 95 11.71 1.90 -5.37
N GLY A 96 11.73 2.86 -6.31
CA GLY A 96 12.86 3.03 -7.23
C GLY A 96 12.74 2.19 -8.51
N SER A 97 11.81 1.25 -8.57
CA SER A 97 11.56 0.40 -9.75
C SER A 97 10.08 0.34 -10.12
N GLY A 98 9.26 1.20 -9.51
CA GLY A 98 7.83 1.32 -9.71
C GLY A 98 7.11 1.62 -8.42
N LEU A 99 5.89 1.13 -8.31
CA LEU A 99 5.07 1.23 -7.10
C LEU A 99 4.79 -0.16 -6.53
N SER A 100 4.91 -0.29 -5.21
CA SER A 100 4.36 -1.43 -4.48
C SER A 100 3.03 -1.06 -3.85
N LEU A 101 2.16 -2.06 -3.72
CA LEU A 101 0.95 -2.01 -2.91
C LEU A 101 1.02 -3.14 -1.90
N LYS A 102 0.88 -2.83 -0.61
CA LYS A 102 0.75 -3.81 0.49
C LYS A 102 -0.55 -3.58 1.26
N HIS A 103 -1.10 -4.67 1.80
CA HIS A 103 -2.27 -4.67 2.67
C HIS A 103 -1.80 -4.98 4.08
N ASP A 104 -1.65 -3.93 4.91
CA ASP A 104 -1.40 -4.11 6.34
C ASP A 104 -2.71 -4.50 7.01
N HIS A 105 -2.75 -5.71 7.54
CA HIS A 105 -3.87 -6.28 8.28
C HIS A 105 -3.47 -6.49 9.73
N ARG A 106 -4.29 -5.97 10.64
CA ARG A 106 -4.04 -6.07 12.09
C ARG A 106 -5.24 -6.56 12.85
N HIS A 107 -4.98 -7.16 13.99
CA HIS A 107 -5.96 -7.46 15.02
C HIS A 107 -6.36 -6.19 15.79
N LYS A 108 -7.45 -6.26 16.57
CA LYS A 108 -7.98 -5.11 17.33
C LYS A 108 -7.00 -4.54 18.35
N ASP A 109 -6.12 -5.38 18.88
CA ASP A 109 -5.04 -4.98 19.80
C ASP A 109 -3.85 -4.34 19.08
N GLY A 110 -3.88 -4.27 17.75
CA GLY A 110 -2.85 -3.67 16.92
C GLY A 110 -1.71 -4.62 16.53
N SER A 111 -1.76 -5.89 16.94
CA SER A 111 -0.82 -6.90 16.48
C SER A 111 -1.09 -7.33 15.04
N ASP A 112 -0.05 -7.83 14.36
CA ASP A 112 -0.14 -8.24 12.96
C ASP A 112 -1.05 -9.47 12.78
N ASP A 113 -1.94 -9.42 11.80
CA ASP A 113 -2.65 -10.60 11.33
C ASP A 113 -1.70 -11.54 10.58
N VAL A 114 -1.91 -12.85 10.67
CA VAL A 114 -1.10 -13.83 9.96
C VAL A 114 -1.08 -13.61 8.44
N SER A 115 -2.17 -13.03 7.89
CA SER A 115 -2.31 -12.63 6.50
C SER A 115 -2.14 -11.11 6.34
N THR A 116 -1.03 -10.55 6.82
CA THR A 116 -0.65 -9.15 6.60
C THR A 116 0.41 -8.98 5.51
N MET A 117 0.65 -7.74 5.09
CA MET A 117 1.68 -7.30 4.14
C MET A 117 1.67 -8.02 2.78
N TYR A 118 0.53 -8.62 2.41
CA TYR A 118 0.34 -9.16 1.07
C TYR A 118 0.00 -8.05 0.08
N GLY A 119 0.27 -8.28 -1.20
CA GLY A 119 0.04 -7.31 -2.25
C GLY A 119 0.91 -7.58 -3.47
N GLY A 120 1.32 -6.51 -4.16
CA GLY A 120 1.97 -6.64 -5.45
C GLY A 120 2.86 -5.45 -5.80
N HIS A 121 3.47 -5.54 -6.97
CA HIS A 121 4.33 -4.51 -7.53
C HIS A 121 3.95 -4.25 -8.99
N THR A 122 4.01 -3.00 -9.43
CA THR A 122 3.81 -2.66 -10.85
C THR A 122 4.80 -3.40 -11.74
N LEU A 123 4.36 -3.90 -12.89
CA LEU A 123 5.23 -4.54 -13.90
C LEU A 123 5.55 -3.62 -15.09
N ASP A 124 4.74 -2.57 -15.27
CA ASP A 124 4.86 -1.61 -16.35
C ASP A 124 4.46 -0.20 -15.87
N ALA A 125 4.41 0.75 -16.79
CA ALA A 125 4.12 2.14 -16.48
C ALA A 125 2.66 2.39 -16.05
N GLY A 126 1.71 1.52 -16.41
CA GLY A 126 0.28 1.78 -16.26
C GLY A 126 -0.15 3.09 -16.93
N SER A 127 -1.00 3.85 -16.24
CA SER A 127 -1.36 5.22 -16.62
C SER A 127 -1.33 6.15 -15.41
N ALA A 128 -1.48 7.45 -15.66
CA ALA A 128 -1.61 8.46 -14.60
C ALA A 128 -2.87 8.28 -13.74
N GLN A 129 -3.84 7.49 -14.23
CA GLN A 129 -5.12 7.23 -13.56
C GLN A 129 -5.25 5.80 -13.06
N MET A 130 -4.37 4.87 -13.47
CA MET A 130 -4.53 3.46 -13.12
C MET A 130 -3.19 2.75 -12.98
N GLN A 131 -3.05 1.97 -11.91
CA GLN A 131 -1.92 1.06 -11.69
C GLN A 131 -2.43 -0.33 -11.34
N ALA A 132 -1.70 -1.34 -11.80
CA ALA A 132 -1.96 -2.74 -11.52
C ALA A 132 -0.80 -3.35 -10.72
N PHE A 133 -1.15 -4.13 -9.70
CA PHE A 133 -0.26 -4.77 -8.75
C PHE A 133 -0.57 -6.27 -8.75
N PRO A 134 -0.03 -7.06 -9.69
CA PRO A 134 -0.10 -8.51 -9.60
C PRO A 134 0.61 -9.01 -8.34
N ALA A 135 0.11 -10.10 -7.76
CA ALA A 135 0.67 -10.68 -6.54
C ALA A 135 2.18 -10.91 -6.64
N ASP A 136 2.91 -10.30 -5.72
CA ASP A 136 4.35 -10.50 -5.59
C ASP A 136 4.66 -11.88 -5.01
N GLN A 137 5.95 -12.23 -5.00
CA GLN A 137 6.38 -13.57 -4.60
C GLN A 137 6.05 -13.87 -3.13
N TYR A 138 6.28 -12.90 -2.24
CA TYR A 138 5.92 -13.01 -0.81
C TYR A 138 4.44 -13.36 -0.64
N SER A 139 3.57 -12.64 -1.35
CA SER A 139 2.12 -12.82 -1.26
C SER A 139 1.68 -14.19 -1.77
N LYS A 140 2.29 -14.67 -2.86
CA LYS A 140 2.01 -16.01 -3.40
C LYS A 140 2.37 -17.11 -2.41
N GLU A 141 3.54 -17.03 -1.79
CA GLU A 141 4.00 -17.99 -0.78
C GLU A 141 3.11 -17.96 0.47
N LEU A 142 2.77 -16.75 0.93
CA LEU A 142 1.85 -16.55 2.05
C LEU A 142 0.47 -17.18 1.75
N PHE A 143 -0.10 -16.95 0.57
CA PHE A 143 -1.39 -17.53 0.20
C PHE A 143 -1.38 -19.05 0.11
N VAL A 144 -0.26 -19.65 -0.33
CA VAL A 144 -0.08 -21.11 -0.29
C VAL A 144 -0.04 -21.60 1.16
N ALA A 145 0.74 -20.95 2.02
CA ALA A 145 0.84 -21.30 3.45
C ALA A 145 -0.51 -21.15 4.19
N GLN A 146 -1.33 -20.18 3.81
CA GLN A 146 -2.67 -19.93 4.37
C GLN A 146 -3.79 -20.76 3.70
N ALA A 147 -3.45 -21.77 2.90
CA ALA A 147 -4.40 -22.66 2.22
C ALA A 147 -5.41 -21.93 1.29
N ILE A 148 -4.98 -20.81 0.70
CA ILE A 148 -5.76 -20.00 -0.25
C ILE A 148 -4.98 -19.76 -1.56
N ALA A 149 -4.28 -20.78 -2.05
CA ALA A 149 -3.38 -20.71 -3.20
C ALA A 149 -4.00 -20.10 -4.48
N GLN A 150 -5.31 -20.18 -4.65
CA GLN A 150 -6.03 -19.50 -5.74
C GLN A 150 -5.81 -17.98 -5.77
N SER A 151 -5.50 -17.36 -4.62
CA SER A 151 -5.17 -15.94 -4.48
C SER A 151 -3.80 -15.57 -5.05
N ALA A 152 -2.94 -16.55 -5.39
CA ALA A 152 -1.67 -16.31 -6.06
C ALA A 152 -1.84 -15.65 -7.45
N GLY A 153 -3.03 -15.80 -8.06
CA GLY A 153 -3.42 -15.12 -9.29
C GLY A 153 -4.08 -13.75 -9.09
N ASN A 154 -4.13 -13.21 -7.86
CA ASN A 154 -4.67 -11.89 -7.59
C ASN A 154 -3.87 -10.80 -8.31
N THR A 155 -4.59 -9.90 -8.95
CA THR A 155 -4.09 -8.59 -9.35
C THR A 155 -4.98 -7.54 -8.71
N TRP A 156 -4.36 -6.65 -7.94
CA TRP A 156 -5.03 -5.47 -7.44
C TRP A 156 -4.88 -4.34 -8.44
N GLN A 157 -5.94 -3.57 -8.64
CA GLN A 157 -5.93 -2.40 -9.49
C GLN A 157 -6.50 -1.24 -8.69
N MET A 158 -5.82 -0.11 -8.77
CA MET A 158 -6.29 1.14 -8.18
C MET A 158 -6.47 2.15 -9.30
N TYR A 159 -7.61 2.83 -9.27
CA TYR A 159 -7.93 3.89 -10.23
C TYR A 159 -8.17 5.19 -9.48
N ILE A 160 -7.69 6.30 -10.04
CA ILE A 160 -7.87 7.64 -9.51
C ILE A 160 -8.29 8.58 -10.64
N TYR A 161 -9.54 9.04 -10.54
CA TYR A 161 -10.15 10.03 -11.42
C TYR A 161 -10.63 11.21 -10.57
N PRO A 162 -10.97 12.38 -11.17
CA PRO A 162 -11.33 13.57 -10.40
C PRO A 162 -12.44 13.37 -9.35
N GLU A 163 -13.41 12.49 -9.63
CA GLU A 163 -14.58 12.29 -8.79
C GLU A 163 -14.64 10.91 -8.12
N VAL A 164 -13.80 9.96 -8.53
CA VAL A 164 -13.88 8.58 -8.06
C VAL A 164 -12.50 7.97 -7.86
N PHE A 165 -12.33 7.33 -6.70
CA PHE A 165 -11.26 6.38 -6.45
C PHE A 165 -11.85 4.97 -6.49
N THR A 166 -11.19 4.07 -7.18
CA THR A 166 -11.60 2.67 -7.28
C THR A 166 -10.51 1.77 -6.74
N TYR A 167 -10.90 0.84 -5.88
CA TYR A 167 -10.11 -0.35 -5.59
C TYR A 167 -10.76 -1.57 -6.26
N ARG A 168 -9.96 -2.35 -6.99
CA ARG A 168 -10.42 -3.58 -7.65
C ARG A 168 -9.46 -4.73 -7.34
N LEU A 169 -10.01 -5.89 -7.02
CA LEU A 169 -9.31 -7.16 -6.99
C LEU A 169 -9.85 -8.04 -8.12
N ILE A 170 -8.97 -8.53 -8.97
CA ILE A 170 -9.32 -9.46 -10.05
C ILE A 170 -8.39 -10.68 -10.08
N ARG A 171 -8.97 -11.84 -10.32
CA ARG A 171 -8.28 -13.07 -10.74
C ARG A 171 -9.23 -13.97 -11.52
N LYS A 172 -8.74 -15.13 -11.98
CA LYS A 172 -9.59 -16.11 -12.69
C LYS A 172 -10.83 -16.47 -11.85
N GLY A 173 -12.00 -16.12 -12.38
CA GLY A 173 -13.30 -16.40 -11.76
C GLY A 173 -13.67 -15.54 -10.55
N ARG A 174 -12.93 -14.46 -10.25
CA ARG A 174 -13.21 -13.56 -9.11
C ARG A 174 -12.92 -12.12 -9.47
N GLU A 175 -13.89 -11.25 -9.21
CA GLU A 175 -13.79 -9.80 -9.33
C GLU A 175 -14.53 -9.12 -8.19
N PHE A 176 -13.84 -8.24 -7.48
CA PHE A 176 -14.37 -7.36 -6.43
C PHE A 176 -13.98 -5.92 -6.76
N LYS A 177 -14.91 -4.98 -6.62
CA LYS A 177 -14.69 -3.57 -6.91
C LYS A 177 -15.44 -2.69 -5.93
N VAL A 178 -14.75 -1.71 -5.35
CA VAL A 178 -15.32 -0.65 -4.50
C VAL A 178 -14.99 0.69 -5.14
N ASP A 179 -16.01 1.53 -5.30
CA ASP A 179 -15.88 2.90 -5.80
C ASP A 179 -16.20 3.88 -4.67
N PHE A 180 -15.31 4.85 -4.44
CA PHE A 180 -15.41 5.89 -3.41
C PHE A 180 -15.70 7.24 -4.06
N ASP A 181 -16.70 7.96 -3.55
CA ASP A 181 -17.12 9.28 -4.07
C ASP A 181 -16.18 10.38 -3.55
N LEU A 182 -15.23 10.82 -4.38
CA LEU A 182 -14.25 11.85 -4.02
C LEU A 182 -14.83 13.26 -3.98
N THR A 183 -16.07 13.45 -4.45
CA THR A 183 -16.75 14.75 -4.45
C THR A 183 -17.28 15.14 -3.08
N LYS A 184 -17.42 14.16 -2.16
CA LYS A 184 -18.04 14.32 -0.84
C LYS A 184 -17.11 13.83 0.26
N PRO A 185 -16.10 14.63 0.67
CA PRO A 185 -15.30 14.28 1.83
C PRO A 185 -16.18 14.17 3.08
N ILE A 186 -15.91 13.17 3.89
CA ILE A 186 -16.56 12.96 5.19
C ILE A 186 -15.55 13.18 6.32
N THR A 187 -16.04 13.32 7.56
CA THR A 187 -15.18 13.29 8.74
C THR A 187 -14.40 11.97 8.77
N PRO A 188 -13.06 11.99 8.84
CA PRO A 188 -12.29 10.77 8.95
C PRO A 188 -12.70 9.94 10.16
N PRO A 189 -12.74 8.60 10.03
CA PRO A 189 -13.00 7.72 11.16
C PRO A 189 -11.81 7.75 12.15
N ALA A 190 -11.93 7.00 13.24
CA ALA A 190 -10.79 6.75 14.12
C ALA A 190 -9.60 6.17 13.34
N ALA A 191 -8.40 6.25 13.93
CA ALA A 191 -7.23 5.59 13.35
C ALA A 191 -7.48 4.08 13.19
N PRO A 192 -6.95 3.44 12.13
CA PRO A 192 -6.99 1.99 12.00
C PRO A 192 -6.29 1.32 13.18
N TRP A 193 -6.64 0.06 13.44
CA TRP A 193 -6.05 -0.68 14.56
C TRP A 193 -4.52 -0.75 14.42
N GLY A 194 -3.80 -0.57 15.53
CA GLY A 194 -2.34 -0.56 15.58
C GLY A 194 -1.65 0.73 15.14
N TYR A 195 -2.40 1.79 14.81
CA TYR A 195 -1.86 3.10 14.50
C TYR A 195 -2.29 4.13 15.55
N GLU A 196 -1.36 4.98 15.99
CA GLU A 196 -1.66 6.11 16.85
C GLU A 196 -2.49 7.17 16.11
N LYS A 197 -3.22 8.00 16.85
CA LYS A 197 -4.14 9.02 16.29
C LYS A 197 -3.41 10.07 15.47
#